data_AF-A0A7C6W617-F1
#
_entry.id   AF-A0A7C6W617-F1
#
_cell.length_a   1.000
_cell.length_b   1.000
_cell.length_c   1.000
_cell.angle_alpha   90.00
_cell.angle_beta   90.00
_cell.angle_gamma   90.00
#
_symmetry.space_group_name_H-M   'P 1'
#
loop_
_entity.id
_entity.type
_entity.pdbx_description
1 polymer ?
#
loop_
_entity_poly.entity_id
_entity_poly.type
_entity_poly.pdbx_seq_one_letter_code
_entity_poly.pdbx_strand_id
1 'polypeptide(L)'
;MPGKYTESYNAPWEDIATVNMRWSSSSNKFKVQDTYKIGSLIRQDDIKHITADYLISNIDLAFQVWNDKPWGKYISFDTFCEDILPYRIGTEPLESWREKVLASFADVNNMLKEDSTITAVEACKRVNDILPRFRMDKDFSNMSFTQLMATTRGLCDSQSALATFVMRALGIPVTIDFTPQWNNLPTGHDWNSVCDSAGQHISFMGT
;
A
#
# COMPACT_ATOMS: atom_id res chain seq x y z
N MET A 1 18.23 -14.00 1.39
CA MET A 1 17.09 -13.18 1.86
C MET A 1 16.00 -14.14 2.33
N PRO A 2 15.30 -13.87 3.45
CA PRO A 2 14.10 -14.63 3.80
C PRO A 2 13.11 -14.56 2.63
N GLY A 3 12.39 -15.64 2.34
CA GLY A 3 11.34 -15.62 1.32
C GLY A 3 10.20 -14.67 1.70
N LYS A 4 9.47 -14.15 0.71
CA LYS A 4 8.26 -13.33 0.91
C LYS A 4 7.09 -14.18 1.41
N TYR A 5 6.23 -13.61 2.25
CA TYR A 5 5.12 -14.31 2.88
C TYR A 5 3.97 -13.35 3.22
N THR A 6 2.76 -13.90 3.40
CA THR A 6 1.60 -13.24 4.02
C THR A 6 1.50 -13.64 5.49
N GLU A 7 1.09 -12.70 6.34
CA GLU A 7 0.52 -12.94 7.66
C GLU A 7 -0.93 -12.46 7.69
N SER A 8 -1.88 -13.39 7.81
CA SER A 8 -3.30 -13.07 7.78
C SER A 8 -4.11 -14.00 8.67
N TYR A 9 -5.28 -13.53 9.12
CA TYR A 9 -6.25 -14.39 9.80
C TYR A 9 -7.09 -15.17 8.79
N ASN A 10 -7.43 -16.41 9.14
CA ASN A 10 -8.37 -17.21 8.34
C ASN A 10 -9.82 -16.82 8.67
N ALA A 11 -10.22 -15.62 8.25
CA ALA A 11 -11.56 -15.07 8.42
C ALA A 11 -11.91 -14.16 7.22
N PRO A 12 -13.20 -13.92 6.94
CA PRO A 12 -13.62 -12.92 5.96
C PRO A 12 -12.97 -11.57 6.23
N TRP A 13 -12.59 -10.84 5.17
CA TRP A 13 -11.87 -9.57 5.33
C TRP A 13 -12.74 -8.51 6.04
N GLU A 14 -14.07 -8.59 5.88
CA GLU A 14 -15.08 -7.73 6.51
C GLU A 14 -15.09 -7.89 8.04
N ASP A 15 -14.95 -9.13 8.51
CA ASP A 15 -14.86 -9.44 9.94
C ASP A 15 -13.55 -8.89 10.51
N ILE A 16 -12.43 -9.10 9.80
CA ILE A 16 -11.12 -8.55 10.18
C ILE A 16 -11.15 -7.01 10.20
N ALA A 17 -11.77 -6.37 9.21
CA ALA A 17 -11.92 -4.92 9.16
C ALA A 17 -12.79 -4.41 10.32
N THR A 18 -13.87 -5.12 10.65
CA THR A 18 -14.74 -4.79 11.78
C THR A 18 -14.01 -4.91 13.12
N VAL A 19 -13.17 -5.94 13.29
CA VAL A 19 -12.32 -6.07 14.47
C VAL A 19 -11.28 -4.96 14.54
N ASN A 20 -10.61 -4.62 13.43
CA ASN A 20 -9.68 -3.48 13.39
C ASN A 20 -10.36 -2.18 13.83
N MET A 21 -11.56 -1.86 13.32
CA MET A 21 -12.30 -0.65 13.70
C MET A 21 -12.68 -0.57 15.18
N ARG A 22 -12.89 -1.73 15.82
CA ARG A 22 -13.26 -1.84 17.24
C ARG A 22 -12.07 -2.12 18.14
N TRP A 23 -10.89 -2.35 17.57
CA TRP A 23 -9.77 -2.90 18.30
C TRP A 23 -9.38 -1.95 19.40
N SER A 24 -8.97 -0.73 19.09
CA SER A 24 -8.52 0.27 20.05
C SER A 24 -9.57 0.63 21.11
N SER A 25 -10.83 0.82 20.69
CA SER A 25 -11.93 1.27 21.55
C SER A 25 -12.50 0.19 22.47
N SER A 26 -12.28 -1.09 22.17
CA SER A 26 -12.78 -2.18 23.02
C SER A 26 -11.89 -2.39 24.26
N SER A 27 -12.50 -2.39 25.45
CA SER A 27 -11.81 -2.78 26.69
C SER A 27 -11.56 -4.29 26.79
N ASN A 28 -12.37 -5.10 26.11
CA ASN A 28 -12.26 -6.56 26.09
C ASN A 28 -11.93 -7.05 24.68
N LYS A 29 -10.63 -7.12 24.37
CA LYS A 29 -10.13 -7.55 23.04
C LYS A 29 -10.53 -8.99 22.72
N PHE A 30 -10.49 -9.88 23.72
CA PHE A 30 -10.88 -11.28 23.56
C PHE A 30 -12.34 -11.41 23.11
N LYS A 31 -13.26 -10.69 23.75
CA LYS A 31 -14.68 -10.69 23.35
C LYS A 31 -14.89 -10.24 21.91
N VAL A 32 -14.14 -9.24 21.45
CA VAL A 32 -14.25 -8.79 20.05
C VAL A 32 -13.78 -9.88 19.10
N GLN A 33 -12.63 -10.49 19.35
CA GLN A 33 -12.12 -11.59 18.51
C GLN A 33 -13.09 -12.78 18.48
N ASP A 34 -13.58 -13.20 19.65
CA ASP A 34 -14.50 -14.32 19.80
C ASP A 34 -15.84 -14.08 19.08
N THR A 35 -16.37 -12.85 19.17
CA THR A 35 -17.62 -12.46 18.49
C THR A 35 -17.54 -12.66 16.98
N TYR A 36 -16.41 -12.30 16.38
CA TYR A 36 -16.17 -12.45 14.94
C TYR A 36 -15.42 -13.74 14.58
N LYS A 37 -15.22 -14.62 15.57
CA LYS A 37 -14.50 -15.90 15.42
C LYS A 37 -13.17 -15.74 14.69
N ILE A 38 -12.44 -14.66 14.99
CA ILE A 38 -11.13 -14.42 14.43
C ILE A 38 -10.21 -15.52 14.95
N GLY A 39 -9.80 -16.40 14.04
CA GLY A 39 -8.88 -17.51 14.35
C GLY A 39 -7.47 -17.02 14.70
N SER A 40 -6.51 -17.94 14.70
CA SER A 40 -5.10 -17.57 14.85
C SER A 40 -4.55 -16.91 13.59
N LEU A 41 -3.53 -16.07 13.77
CA LEU A 41 -2.74 -15.54 12.66
C LEU A 41 -2.01 -16.71 11.97
N ILE A 42 -2.08 -16.76 10.64
CA ILE A 42 -1.44 -17.78 9.83
C ILE A 42 -0.38 -17.11 8.97
N ARG A 43 0.81 -17.72 8.93
CA ARG A 43 1.86 -17.37 7.99
C ARG A 43 1.84 -18.30 6.79
N GLN A 44 1.85 -17.73 5.59
CA GLN A 44 1.86 -18.46 4.32
C GLN A 44 2.98 -17.92 3.43
N ASP A 45 3.94 -18.78 3.09
CA ASP A 45 5.01 -18.39 2.16
C ASP A 45 4.45 -18.23 0.73
N ASP A 46 4.87 -17.17 0.05
CA ASP A 46 4.38 -16.80 -1.29
C ASP A 46 4.66 -17.91 -2.30
N ILE A 47 5.84 -18.54 -2.20
CA ILE A 47 6.27 -19.62 -3.08
C ILE A 47 5.31 -20.83 -3.10
N LYS A 48 4.46 -20.97 -2.08
CA LYS A 48 3.51 -22.08 -1.97
C LYS A 48 2.10 -21.73 -2.49
N HIS A 49 1.77 -20.44 -2.64
CA HIS A 49 0.38 -20.02 -2.84
C HIS A 49 0.18 -18.95 -3.93
N ILE A 50 1.21 -18.18 -4.30
CA ILE A 50 1.12 -17.25 -5.43
C ILE A 50 1.02 -18.04 -6.74
N THR A 51 0.15 -17.58 -7.64
CA THR A 51 0.00 -18.13 -8.98
C THR A 51 0.84 -17.36 -9.99
N ALA A 52 1.17 -18.00 -11.12
CA ALA A 52 1.81 -17.32 -12.23
C ALA A 52 0.93 -16.18 -12.77
N ASP A 53 -0.38 -16.42 -12.91
CA ASP A 53 -1.34 -15.43 -13.41
C ASP A 53 -1.37 -14.15 -12.56
N TYR A 54 -1.25 -14.28 -11.23
CA TYR A 54 -1.16 -13.12 -10.33
C TYR A 54 0.08 -12.28 -10.61
N LEU A 55 1.24 -12.93 -10.76
CA LEU A 55 2.49 -12.23 -11.04
C LEU A 55 2.48 -11.59 -12.44
N ILE A 56 1.97 -12.31 -13.43
CA ILE A 56 1.81 -11.82 -14.80
C ILE A 56 0.92 -10.58 -14.81
N SER A 57 -0.27 -10.64 -14.18
CA SER A 57 -1.16 -9.48 -14.08
C SER A 57 -0.47 -8.28 -13.41
N ASN A 58 0.23 -8.48 -12.28
CA ASN A 58 0.96 -7.40 -11.63
C ASN A 58 2.03 -6.78 -12.53
N ILE A 59 2.80 -7.61 -13.25
CA ILE A 59 3.85 -7.17 -14.17
C ILE A 59 3.25 -6.38 -15.33
N ASP A 60 2.24 -6.93 -16.01
CA ASP A 60 1.61 -6.32 -17.18
C ASP A 60 1.01 -4.96 -16.84
N LEU A 61 0.27 -4.88 -15.73
CA LEU A 61 -0.31 -3.63 -15.26
C LEU A 61 0.77 -2.63 -14.80
N ALA A 62 1.88 -3.09 -14.20
CA ALA A 62 3.01 -2.23 -13.86
C ALA A 62 3.64 -1.59 -15.11
N PHE A 63 3.94 -2.40 -16.12
CA PHE A 63 4.49 -1.90 -17.39
C PHE A 63 3.50 -0.98 -18.10
N GLN A 64 2.20 -1.30 -18.09
CA GLN A 64 1.18 -0.45 -18.68
C GLN A 64 1.22 0.97 -18.08
N VAL A 65 1.13 1.09 -16.75
CA VAL A 65 1.10 2.41 -16.11
C VAL A 65 2.46 3.09 -16.16
N TRP A 66 3.57 2.36 -16.14
CA TRP A 66 4.88 2.97 -16.30
C TRP A 66 5.08 3.57 -17.69
N ASN A 67 4.62 2.89 -18.75
CA ASN A 67 4.75 3.37 -20.13
C ASN A 67 3.72 4.45 -20.50
N ASP A 68 2.51 4.39 -19.94
CA ASP A 68 1.42 5.30 -20.30
C ASP A 68 1.53 6.68 -19.64
N LYS A 69 2.36 6.85 -18.60
CA LYS A 69 2.43 8.10 -17.84
C LYS A 69 3.43 9.09 -18.44
N PRO A 70 3.13 10.41 -18.43
CA PRO A 70 4.01 11.44 -18.99
C PRO A 70 5.44 11.44 -18.41
N TRP A 71 5.57 11.09 -17.12
CA TRP A 71 6.85 10.99 -16.43
C TRP A 71 7.58 9.66 -16.64
N GLY A 72 6.89 8.62 -17.14
CA GLY A 72 7.39 7.25 -17.23
C GLY A 72 8.72 7.12 -17.96
N LYS A 73 8.87 7.86 -19.06
CA LYS A 73 10.11 7.92 -19.88
C LYS A 73 11.33 8.50 -19.15
N TYR A 74 11.14 9.18 -18.02
CA TYR A 74 12.22 9.70 -17.19
C TYR A 74 12.53 8.82 -15.99
N ILE A 75 11.70 7.80 -15.73
CA ILE A 75 11.91 6.83 -14.67
C ILE A 75 12.76 5.70 -15.24
N SER A 76 13.90 5.43 -14.61
CA SER A 76 14.80 4.36 -15.03
C SER A 76 14.15 2.98 -14.83
N PHE A 77 14.65 1.96 -15.54
CA PHE A 77 14.18 0.58 -15.32
C PHE A 77 14.45 0.09 -13.88
N ASP A 78 15.58 0.49 -13.30
CA ASP A 78 15.92 0.14 -11.91
C ASP A 78 14.93 0.78 -10.93
N THR A 79 14.62 2.07 -11.10
CA THR A 79 13.59 2.76 -10.32
C THR A 79 12.22 2.11 -10.51
N PHE A 80 11.85 1.73 -11.73
CA PHE A 80 10.62 0.99 -11.98
C PHE A 80 10.57 -0.33 -11.20
N CYS A 81 11.66 -1.10 -11.19
CA CYS A 81 11.75 -2.38 -10.51
C CYS A 81 11.58 -2.26 -8.99
N GLU A 82 12.07 -1.19 -8.38
CA GLU A 82 12.03 -0.97 -6.92
C GLU A 82 10.79 -0.18 -6.46
N ASP A 83 10.34 0.79 -7.25
CA ASP A 83 9.36 1.79 -6.79
C ASP A 83 7.98 1.65 -7.42
N ILE A 84 7.78 0.82 -8.45
CA ILE A 84 6.49 0.63 -9.14
C ILE A 84 6.11 -0.85 -9.27
N LEU A 85 7.06 -1.68 -9.71
CA LEU A 85 6.85 -3.09 -10.01
C LEU A 85 6.49 -3.98 -8.80
N PRO A 86 7.04 -3.77 -7.58
CA PRO A 86 6.88 -4.77 -6.54
C PRO A 86 5.42 -5.08 -6.22
N TYR A 87 5.08 -6.37 -6.25
CA TYR A 87 3.72 -6.87 -5.99
C TYR A 87 3.33 -6.83 -4.50
N ARG A 88 4.29 -6.55 -3.63
CA ARG A 88 4.18 -6.54 -2.16
C ARG A 88 4.60 -5.19 -1.62
N ILE A 89 3.98 -4.79 -0.51
CA ILE A 89 4.45 -3.69 0.32
C ILE A 89 5.11 -4.21 1.60
N GLY A 90 4.49 -5.20 2.26
CA GLY A 90 4.99 -5.85 3.45
C GLY A 90 4.56 -7.32 3.49
N THR A 91 3.85 -7.70 4.56
CA THR A 91 3.34 -9.07 4.77
C THR A 91 1.81 -9.12 4.76
N GLU A 92 1.17 -8.16 4.09
CA GLU A 92 -0.29 -8.04 3.96
C GLU A 92 -0.95 -9.31 3.41
N PRO A 93 -2.27 -9.49 3.60
CA PRO A 93 -3.03 -10.45 2.80
C PRO A 93 -2.88 -10.17 1.30
N LEU A 94 -2.57 -11.21 0.52
CA LEU A 94 -2.46 -11.08 -0.94
C LEU A 94 -3.81 -10.72 -1.57
N GLU A 95 -3.74 -9.81 -2.53
CA GLU A 95 -4.88 -9.29 -3.24
C GLU A 95 -4.43 -8.78 -4.60
N SER A 96 -5.32 -8.81 -5.61
CA SER A 96 -5.16 -8.09 -6.88
C SER A 96 -5.31 -6.57 -6.67
N TRP A 97 -4.55 -6.00 -5.74
CA TRP A 97 -4.68 -4.61 -5.28
C TRP A 97 -4.48 -3.62 -6.42
N ARG A 98 -3.59 -3.92 -7.37
CA ARG A 98 -3.31 -3.05 -8.52
C ARG A 98 -4.52 -2.88 -9.43
N GLU A 99 -5.21 -3.99 -9.75
CA GLU A 99 -6.48 -3.96 -10.49
C GLU A 99 -7.55 -3.18 -9.72
N LYS A 100 -7.66 -3.42 -8.41
CA LYS A 100 -8.64 -2.73 -7.56
C LYS A 100 -8.40 -1.23 -7.48
N VAL A 101 -7.14 -0.78 -7.37
CA VAL A 101 -6.80 0.64 -7.40
C VAL A 101 -7.14 1.23 -8.76
N LEU A 102 -6.71 0.60 -9.87
CA LEU A 102 -6.97 1.10 -11.21
C LEU A 102 -8.48 1.25 -11.48
N ALA A 103 -9.29 0.33 -10.97
CA ALA A 103 -10.75 0.44 -11.04
C ALA A 103 -11.29 1.57 -10.14
N SER A 104 -10.81 1.70 -8.91
CA SER A 104 -11.32 2.68 -7.93
C SER A 104 -10.87 4.12 -8.21
N PHE A 105 -9.73 4.30 -8.87
CA PHE A 105 -9.10 5.58 -9.21
C PHE A 105 -9.02 5.81 -10.72
N ALA A 106 -9.93 5.21 -11.51
CA ALA A 106 -9.91 5.27 -12.97
C ALA A 106 -9.92 6.70 -13.52
N ASP A 107 -10.77 7.58 -12.97
CA ASP A 107 -10.86 8.99 -13.39
C ASP A 107 -9.55 9.74 -13.15
N VAL A 108 -8.93 9.51 -11.99
CA VAL A 108 -7.63 10.09 -11.62
C VAL A 108 -6.54 9.56 -12.53
N ASN A 109 -6.53 8.24 -12.77
CA ASN A 109 -5.58 7.59 -13.66
C ASN A 109 -5.61 8.17 -15.09
N ASN A 110 -6.82 8.44 -15.61
CA ASN A 110 -7.03 9.06 -16.92
C ASN A 110 -6.58 10.52 -16.93
N MET A 111 -6.99 11.31 -15.94
CA MET A 111 -6.54 12.71 -15.79
C MET A 111 -5.01 12.82 -15.77
N LEU A 112 -4.32 11.97 -15.00
CA LEU A 112 -2.86 11.95 -14.92
C LEU A 112 -2.19 11.54 -16.25
N LYS A 113 -2.87 10.71 -17.04
CA LYS A 113 -2.38 10.29 -18.37
C LYS A 113 -2.52 11.42 -19.40
N GLU A 114 -3.59 12.21 -19.33
CA GLU A 114 -3.89 13.28 -20.28
C GLU A 114 -3.05 14.56 -20.03
N ASP A 115 -2.67 14.83 -18.79
CA ASP A 115 -1.82 15.98 -18.43
C ASP A 115 -0.35 15.73 -18.83
N SER A 116 -0.02 15.94 -20.10
CA SER A 116 1.33 15.70 -20.65
C SER A 116 2.49 16.45 -19.98
N THR A 117 2.18 17.45 -19.14
CA THR A 117 3.16 18.29 -18.46
C THR A 117 3.41 17.90 -17.01
N ILE A 118 2.55 17.08 -16.42
CA ILE A 118 2.63 16.74 -15.00
C ILE A 118 3.86 15.88 -14.70
N THR A 119 4.55 16.24 -13.62
CA THR A 119 5.67 15.44 -13.09
C THR A 119 5.16 14.33 -12.15
N ALA A 120 5.99 13.31 -11.90
CA ALA A 120 5.68 12.28 -10.90
C ALA A 120 5.41 12.87 -9.51
N VAL A 121 6.14 13.91 -9.13
CA VAL A 121 6.02 14.59 -7.83
C VAL A 121 4.70 15.36 -7.73
N GLU A 122 4.30 16.09 -8.77
CA GLU A 122 3.02 16.78 -8.81
C GLU A 122 1.84 15.80 -8.84
N ALA A 123 1.96 14.71 -9.60
CA ALA A 123 0.98 13.62 -9.61
C ALA A 123 0.84 13.01 -8.22
N CYS A 124 1.97 12.70 -7.55
CA CYS A 124 2.00 12.20 -6.18
C CYS A 124 1.27 13.12 -5.23
N LYS A 125 1.54 14.43 -5.28
CA LYS A 125 0.85 15.41 -4.44
C LYS A 125 -0.66 15.41 -4.69
N ARG A 126 -1.10 15.47 -5.96
CA ARG A 126 -2.53 15.48 -6.32
C ARG A 126 -3.25 14.22 -5.86
N VAL A 127 -2.62 13.06 -6.02
CA VAL A 127 -3.18 11.78 -5.56
C VAL A 127 -3.25 11.74 -4.04
N ASN A 128 -2.22 12.25 -3.34
CA ASN A 128 -2.19 12.27 -1.89
C ASN A 128 -3.33 13.14 -1.33
N ASP A 129 -3.59 14.29 -1.95
CA ASP A 129 -4.64 15.23 -1.54
C ASP A 129 -6.07 14.65 -1.64
N ILE A 130 -6.28 13.58 -2.42
CA ILE A 130 -7.58 12.91 -2.58
C ILE A 130 -7.68 11.59 -1.81
N LEU A 131 -6.59 11.10 -1.22
CA LEU A 131 -6.64 9.92 -0.38
C LEU A 131 -7.54 10.19 0.84
N PRO A 132 -8.24 9.15 1.34
CA PRO A 132 -9.07 9.33 2.52
C PRO A 132 -8.22 9.73 3.71
N ARG A 133 -8.74 10.64 4.55
CA ARG A 133 -8.08 11.01 5.80
C ARG A 133 -7.85 9.76 6.64
N PHE A 134 -6.59 9.50 6.96
CA PHE A 134 -6.21 8.34 7.73
C PHE A 134 -6.10 8.70 9.21
N ARG A 135 -6.72 7.89 10.07
CA ARG A 135 -6.68 8.12 11.52
C ARG A 135 -5.65 7.17 12.14
N MET A 136 -4.65 7.78 12.79
CA MET A 136 -3.69 7.05 13.62
C MET A 136 -4.40 6.28 14.72
N ASP A 137 -4.21 4.96 14.73
CA ASP A 137 -4.80 4.05 15.69
C ASP A 137 -3.97 2.77 15.82
N LYS A 138 -4.11 2.06 16.94
CA LYS A 138 -3.46 0.77 17.10
C LYS A 138 -4.14 -0.27 16.20
N ASP A 139 -3.40 -0.79 15.24
CA ASP A 139 -3.86 -1.87 14.39
C ASP A 139 -3.97 -3.20 15.13
N PHE A 140 -4.92 -4.02 14.67
CA PHE A 140 -5.04 -5.41 15.09
C PHE A 140 -4.15 -6.32 14.24
N SER A 141 -3.97 -6.00 12.95
CA SER A 141 -3.06 -6.70 12.04
C SER A 141 -2.73 -5.89 10.79
N ASN A 142 -1.76 -6.39 10.02
CA ASN A 142 -1.53 -5.96 8.65
C ASN A 142 -2.81 -6.10 7.83
N MET A 143 -3.04 -5.13 6.96
CA MET A 143 -4.26 -4.99 6.17
C MET A 143 -3.94 -4.99 4.68
N SER A 144 -4.80 -5.64 3.90
CA SER A 144 -4.83 -5.53 2.44
C SER A 144 -5.27 -4.13 2.01
N PHE A 145 -5.11 -3.81 0.72
CA PHE A 145 -5.61 -2.54 0.17
C PHE A 145 -7.11 -2.36 0.44
N THR A 146 -7.94 -3.38 0.19
CA THR A 146 -9.39 -3.32 0.48
C THR A 146 -9.67 -3.00 1.94
N GLN A 147 -8.95 -3.63 2.87
CA GLN A 147 -9.13 -3.37 4.30
C GLN A 147 -8.71 -1.95 4.69
N LEU A 148 -7.57 -1.46 4.19
CA LEU A 148 -7.09 -0.10 4.45
C LEU A 148 -8.05 0.96 3.91
N MET A 149 -8.62 0.76 2.71
CA MET A 149 -9.63 1.65 2.14
C MET A 149 -10.95 1.62 2.92
N ALA A 150 -11.31 0.47 3.48
CA ALA A 150 -12.55 0.33 4.26
C ALA A 150 -12.44 0.92 5.67
N THR A 151 -11.27 0.83 6.31
CA THR A 151 -11.09 1.25 7.71
C THR A 151 -10.49 2.64 7.84
N THR A 152 -9.64 3.06 6.89
CA THR A 152 -8.88 4.33 6.85
C THR A 152 -8.21 4.65 8.20
N ARG A 153 -7.67 3.61 8.85
CA ARG A 153 -7.13 3.67 10.21
C ARG A 153 -5.95 2.72 10.36
N GLY A 154 -5.03 3.11 11.23
CA GLY A 154 -3.90 2.27 11.62
C GLY A 154 -2.66 3.04 12.03
N LEU A 155 -1.52 2.37 12.02
CA LEU A 155 -0.21 2.96 12.35
C LEU A 155 0.44 3.59 11.10
N CYS A 156 1.66 4.12 11.26
CA CYS A 156 2.38 4.82 10.20
C CYS A 156 2.77 3.92 9.02
N ASP A 157 3.01 2.64 9.27
CA ASP A 157 3.21 1.60 8.26
C ASP A 157 1.94 1.35 7.44
N SER A 158 0.78 1.21 8.09
CA SER A 158 -0.52 1.05 7.42
C SER A 158 -0.88 2.26 6.56
N GLN A 159 -0.62 3.46 7.07
CA GLN A 159 -0.81 4.72 6.33
C GLN A 159 0.10 4.78 5.10
N SER A 160 1.39 4.50 5.29
CA SER A 160 2.38 4.49 4.20
C SER A 160 2.10 3.40 3.17
N ALA A 161 1.56 2.25 3.60
CA ALA A 161 1.14 1.16 2.74
C ALA A 161 -0.06 1.57 1.88
N LEU A 162 -1.07 2.22 2.44
CA LEU A 162 -2.23 2.69 1.68
C LEU A 162 -1.80 3.64 0.56
N ALA A 163 -0.98 4.64 0.88
CA ALA A 163 -0.45 5.56 -0.11
C ALA A 163 0.37 4.81 -1.17
N THR A 164 1.27 3.92 -0.77
CA THR A 164 2.10 3.14 -1.70
C THR A 164 1.26 2.27 -2.64
N PHE A 165 0.20 1.59 -2.16
CA PHE A 165 -0.72 0.83 -3.01
C PHE A 165 -1.30 1.69 -4.12
N VAL A 166 -1.82 2.87 -3.76
CA VAL A 166 -2.47 3.75 -4.72
C VAL A 166 -1.47 4.34 -5.71
N MET A 167 -0.37 4.90 -5.20
CA MET A 167 0.65 5.57 -6.02
C MET A 167 1.28 4.62 -7.02
N ARG A 168 1.71 3.43 -6.59
CA ARG A 168 2.35 2.44 -7.46
C ARG A 168 1.41 1.92 -8.55
N ALA A 169 0.15 1.67 -8.20
CA ALA A 169 -0.85 1.26 -9.19
C ALA A 169 -1.18 2.36 -10.20
N LEU A 170 -0.99 3.63 -9.87
CA LEU A 170 -1.09 4.76 -10.80
C LEU A 170 0.21 5.08 -11.56
N GLY A 171 1.26 4.27 -11.38
CA GLY A 171 2.56 4.43 -12.05
C GLY A 171 3.44 5.52 -11.44
N ILE A 172 3.14 5.99 -10.23
CA ILE A 172 3.95 6.96 -9.50
C ILE A 172 5.03 6.18 -8.72
N PRO A 173 6.33 6.43 -8.95
CA PRO A 173 7.42 5.70 -8.29
C PRO A 173 7.52 6.11 -6.83
N VAL A 174 6.99 5.28 -5.94
CA VAL A 174 6.98 5.53 -4.49
C VAL A 174 7.60 4.35 -3.75
N THR A 175 8.40 4.66 -2.73
CA THR A 175 8.91 3.71 -1.75
C THR A 175 8.50 4.12 -0.33
N ILE A 176 8.72 3.22 0.62
CA ILE A 176 8.56 3.48 2.05
C ILE A 176 9.95 3.58 2.65
N ASP A 177 10.22 4.70 3.30
CA ASP A 177 11.43 4.94 4.06
C ASP A 177 11.08 4.98 5.55
N PHE A 178 12.06 4.73 6.42
CA PHE A 178 11.80 4.59 7.84
C PHE A 178 12.99 5.00 8.70
N THR A 179 12.69 5.33 9.95
CA THR A 179 13.69 5.37 11.02
C THR A 179 13.31 4.37 12.10
N PRO A 180 14.23 3.48 12.51
CA PRO A 180 13.93 2.47 13.52
C PRO A 180 13.62 3.10 14.89
N GLN A 181 14.23 4.25 15.19
CA GLN A 181 13.98 5.02 16.40
C GLN A 181 14.50 6.46 16.23
N TRP A 182 13.72 7.45 16.67
CA TRP A 182 14.20 8.82 16.78
C TRP A 182 14.99 9.02 18.08
N ASN A 183 16.00 9.91 18.06
CA ASN A 183 16.78 10.22 19.27
C ASN A 183 15.93 10.70 20.46
N ASN A 184 14.76 11.30 20.21
CA ASN A 184 13.91 11.93 21.22
C ASN A 184 12.52 11.27 21.35
N LEU A 185 12.22 10.19 20.62
CA LEU A 185 10.93 9.47 20.71
C LEU A 185 11.17 7.99 20.98
N PRO A 186 10.25 7.33 21.72
CA PRO A 186 10.41 5.92 22.09
C PRO A 186 10.15 4.95 20.93
N THR A 187 9.70 5.43 19.77
CA THR A 187 9.30 4.61 18.62
C THR A 187 9.94 5.09 17.32
N GLY A 188 10.04 4.19 16.34
CA GLY A 188 10.37 4.51 14.96
C GLY A 188 9.24 5.22 14.23
N HIS A 189 9.43 5.45 12.93
CA HIS A 189 8.44 6.03 12.04
C HIS A 189 8.68 5.60 10.59
N ASP A 190 7.61 5.43 9.84
CA ASP A 190 7.60 5.11 8.42
C ASP A 190 6.91 6.24 7.66
N TRP A 191 7.44 6.60 6.50
CA TRP A 191 6.86 7.59 5.60
C TRP A 191 7.10 7.18 4.14
N ASN A 192 6.46 7.89 3.20
CA ASN A 192 6.62 7.62 1.78
C ASN A 192 7.69 8.52 1.17
N SER A 193 8.29 8.07 0.08
CA SER A 193 9.20 8.90 -0.73
C SER A 193 8.95 8.68 -2.21
N VAL A 194 8.77 9.77 -2.96
CA VAL A 194 8.53 9.74 -4.41
C VAL A 194 9.82 10.03 -5.16
N CYS A 195 10.11 9.24 -6.20
CA CYS A 195 11.24 9.48 -7.08
C CYS A 195 10.89 10.50 -8.16
N ASP A 196 11.71 11.55 -8.32
CA ASP A 196 11.57 12.52 -9.39
C ASP A 196 12.28 12.10 -10.69
N SER A 197 12.17 12.91 -11.75
CA SER A 197 12.81 12.63 -13.04
C SER A 197 14.34 12.71 -13.02
N ALA A 198 14.94 13.25 -11.96
CA ALA A 198 16.39 13.28 -11.76
C ALA A 198 16.89 12.08 -10.94
N GLY A 199 15.99 11.20 -10.50
CA GLY A 199 16.31 10.06 -9.64
C GLY A 199 16.41 10.41 -8.16
N GLN A 200 15.95 11.61 -7.75
CA GLN A 200 15.95 12.03 -6.35
C GLN A 200 14.66 11.59 -5.66
N HIS A 201 14.79 10.99 -4.49
CA HIS A 201 13.67 10.62 -3.62
C HIS A 201 13.29 11.78 -2.70
N ILE A 202 12.03 12.22 -2.78
CA ILE A 202 11.46 13.32 -2.00
C ILE A 202 10.46 12.75 -1.01
N SER A 203 10.74 12.90 0.28
CA SER A 203 9.89 12.41 1.36
C SER A 203 8.56 13.18 1.44
N PHE A 204 7.48 12.45 1.73
CA PHE A 204 6.16 12.99 2.02
C PHE A 204 5.41 12.06 2.99
N MET A 205 4.39 12.60 3.65
CA MET A 205 3.47 11.80 4.45
C MET A 205 2.29 11.35 3.59
N GLY A 206 2.14 10.05 3.42
CA GLY A 206 0.95 9.46 2.80
C GLY A 206 -0.31 9.78 3.59
N THR A 207 -1.38 10.13 2.89
CA THR A 207 -2.73 10.51 3.38
C THR A 207 -2.82 11.80 4.19
#